data_AF-A0A5C8LZY6-F1
#
_entry.id   AF-A0A5C8LZY6-F1
#
_cell.length_a   1.000
_cell.length_b   1.000
_cell.length_c   1.000
_cell.angle_alpha   90.00
_cell.angle_beta   90.00
_cell.angle_gamma   90.00
#
_symmetry.space_group_name_H-M   'P 1'
#
loop_
_entity.id
_entity.type
_entity.pdbx_description
1 polymer ?
#
loop_
_entity_poly.entity_id
_entity_poly.type
_entity_poly.pdbx_seq_one_letter_code
_entity_poly.pdbx_strand_id
1 'polypeptide(L)'
;MFNFFKRTRKANPTLEEQINVLLRLGITFKESESSRLVNNLLVQFDRENYEQDPFYLLLTIIGANLFDHNDNEIRMSNDVWNFDTECIDEENIYTKLLKDFINLAKGELPLENI
;
A
#
# COMPACT_ATOMS: atom_id res chain seq x y z
N MET A 1 -0.95 39.98 27.82
CA MET A 1 -1.96 39.10 27.19
C MET A 1 -1.22 38.10 26.33
N PHE A 2 -1.14 36.84 26.74
CA PHE A 2 -0.52 35.78 25.95
C PHE A 2 -1.65 34.93 25.37
N ASN A 3 -1.80 34.95 24.04
CA ASN A 3 -2.78 34.14 23.33
C ASN A 3 -2.35 32.66 23.41
N PHE A 4 -3.02 31.92 24.30
CA PHE A 4 -3.02 30.46 24.28
C PHE A 4 -3.84 29.97 23.09
N PHE A 5 -3.25 29.93 21.90
CA PHE A 5 -3.77 29.07 20.84
C PHE A 5 -3.46 27.63 21.23
N LYS A 6 -4.41 26.98 21.91
CA LYS A 6 -4.44 25.51 21.97
C LYS A 6 -4.54 25.02 20.52
N ARG A 7 -3.40 24.65 19.93
CA ARG A 7 -3.39 23.75 18.77
C ARG A 7 -4.09 22.49 19.23
N THR A 8 -5.37 22.34 18.88
CA THR A 8 -6.04 21.05 18.95
C THR A 8 -5.20 20.11 18.10
N ARG A 9 -4.57 19.10 18.70
CA ARG A 9 -3.95 18.02 17.93
C ARG A 9 -5.08 17.46 17.06
N LYS A 10 -4.93 17.60 15.74
CA LYS A 10 -5.84 16.96 14.79
C LYS A 10 -5.79 15.46 15.11
N ALA A 11 -6.96 14.84 15.29
CA ALA A 11 -7.02 13.39 15.44
C ALA A 11 -6.36 12.73 14.23
N ASN A 12 -5.71 11.58 14.44
CA ASN A 12 -5.20 10.79 13.34
C ASN A 12 -6.38 10.36 12.44
N PRO A 13 -6.19 10.33 11.12
CA PRO A 13 -7.25 9.95 10.20
C PRO A 13 -7.60 8.46 10.35
N THR A 14 -8.87 8.13 10.20
CA THR A 14 -9.32 6.73 10.22
C THR A 14 -8.76 5.96 9.02
N LEU A 15 -8.79 4.63 9.06
CA LEU A 15 -8.41 3.79 7.92
C LEU A 15 -9.16 4.18 6.62
N GLU A 16 -10.47 4.40 6.69
CA GLU A 16 -11.28 4.81 5.54
C GLU A 16 -10.91 6.21 5.04
N GLU A 17 -10.62 7.15 5.94
CA GLU A 17 -10.15 8.48 5.54
C GLU A 17 -8.82 8.39 4.82
N GLN A 18 -7.91 7.53 5.28
CA GLN A 18 -6.64 7.27 4.61
C GLN A 18 -6.83 6.68 3.21
N ILE A 19 -7.67 5.65 3.05
CA ILE A 19 -8.03 5.05 1.75
C ILE A 19 -8.58 6.12 0.80
N ASN A 20 -9.52 6.95 1.29
CA ASN A 20 -10.11 8.04 0.50
C ASN A 20 -9.10 9.12 0.11
N VAL A 21 -8.09 9.39 0.94
CA VAL A 21 -6.97 10.28 0.57
C VAL A 21 -6.16 9.65 -0.56
N LEU A 22 -5.78 8.37 -0.46
CA LEU A 22 -4.99 7.69 -1.49
C LEU A 22 -5.74 7.63 -2.85
N LEU A 23 -7.03 7.30 -2.84
CA LEU A 23 -7.88 7.33 -4.03
C LEU A 23 -7.90 8.71 -4.70
N ARG A 24 -8.01 9.79 -3.90
CA ARG A 24 -7.98 11.17 -4.42
C ARG A 24 -6.62 11.58 -4.99
N LEU A 25 -5.54 10.93 -4.55
CA LEU A 25 -4.20 11.13 -5.09
C LEU A 25 -3.93 10.27 -6.33
N GLY A 26 -4.90 9.46 -6.77
CA GLY A 26 -4.77 8.59 -7.93
C GLY A 26 -4.11 7.24 -7.65
N ILE A 27 -3.95 6.88 -6.37
CA ILE A 27 -3.56 5.51 -5.98
C ILE A 27 -4.82 4.65 -6.00
N THR A 28 -4.79 3.62 -6.83
CA THR A 28 -5.86 2.66 -7.05
C THR A 28 -5.62 1.37 -6.27
N PHE A 29 -6.70 0.65 -5.99
CA PHE A 29 -6.69 -0.65 -5.34
C PHE A 29 -7.22 -1.70 -6.30
N LYS A 30 -6.71 -2.93 -6.23
CA LYS A 30 -7.22 -4.05 -7.04
C LYS A 30 -8.64 -4.45 -6.64
N GLU A 31 -8.98 -4.31 -5.37
CA GLU A 31 -10.35 -4.49 -4.87
C GLU A 31 -11.09 -3.16 -4.94
N SER A 32 -12.16 -3.12 -5.74
CA SER A 32 -12.98 -1.92 -5.96
C SER A 32 -14.05 -1.73 -4.89
N GLU A 33 -14.49 -2.82 -4.25
CA GLU A 33 -15.52 -2.77 -3.21
C GLU A 33 -14.91 -2.33 -1.88
N SER A 34 -15.26 -1.14 -1.40
CA SER A 34 -14.61 -0.53 -0.22
C SER A 34 -14.72 -1.40 1.04
N SER A 35 -15.84 -2.08 1.25
CA SER A 35 -16.03 -2.98 2.40
C SER A 35 -15.11 -4.19 2.34
N ARG A 36 -14.92 -4.78 1.16
CA ARG A 36 -14.00 -5.91 0.94
C ARG A 36 -12.55 -5.46 1.09
N LEU A 37 -12.20 -4.29 0.56
CA LEU A 37 -10.88 -3.70 0.73
C LEU A 37 -10.53 -3.50 2.21
N VAL A 38 -11.43 -2.88 2.99
CA VAL A 38 -11.22 -2.70 4.43
C VAL A 38 -11.09 -4.04 5.14
N ASN A 39 -11.96 -5.01 4.84
CA ASN A 39 -11.86 -6.34 5.44
C ASN A 39 -10.52 -7.01 5.13
N ASN A 40 -10.03 -6.91 3.89
CA ASN A 40 -8.73 -7.47 3.50
C ASN A 40 -7.56 -6.81 4.26
N LEU A 41 -7.63 -5.50 4.48
CA LEU A 41 -6.64 -4.76 5.29
C LEU A 41 -6.70 -5.17 6.76
N LEU A 42 -7.90 -5.40 7.30
CA LEU A 42 -8.11 -5.84 8.68
C LEU A 42 -7.74 -7.30 8.94
N VAL A 43 -7.58 -8.12 7.90
CA VAL A 43 -6.96 -9.45 8.04
C VAL A 43 -5.47 -9.33 8.39
N GLN A 44 -4.80 -8.25 7.98
CA GLN A 44 -3.37 -8.06 8.18
C GLN A 44 -3.06 -7.39 9.51
N PHE A 45 -3.77 -6.31 9.85
CA PHE A 45 -3.56 -5.54 11.06
C PHE A 45 -4.89 -4.99 11.59
N ASP A 46 -4.99 -4.87 12.91
CA ASP A 46 -6.15 -4.19 13.52
C ASP A 46 -6.19 -2.72 13.09
N ARG A 47 -7.40 -2.17 13.09
CA ARG A 47 -7.69 -0.79 12.70
C ARG A 47 -6.82 0.22 13.43
N GLU A 48 -6.63 0.03 14.74
CA GLU A 48 -5.86 0.91 15.60
C GLU A 48 -4.41 1.05 15.12
N ASN A 49 -3.81 0.01 14.53
CA ASN A 49 -2.45 0.09 14.00
C ASN A 49 -2.37 1.05 12.81
N TYR A 50 -3.35 0.99 11.90
CA TYR A 50 -3.41 1.93 10.76
C TYR A 50 -3.66 3.37 11.23
N GLU A 51 -4.36 3.56 12.34
CA GLU A 51 -4.68 4.89 12.87
C GLU A 51 -3.58 5.44 13.80
N GLN A 52 -2.70 4.60 14.35
CA GLN A 52 -1.56 5.01 15.15
C GLN A 52 -0.41 5.55 14.30
N ASP A 53 -0.14 4.93 13.15
CA ASP A 53 0.85 5.39 12.16
C ASP A 53 0.21 5.57 10.76
N PRO A 54 -0.57 6.65 10.57
CA PRO A 54 -1.35 6.86 9.37
C PRO A 54 -0.49 6.92 8.11
N PHE A 55 -1.00 6.34 7.04
CA PHE A 55 -0.38 6.21 5.73
C PHE A 55 0.87 5.35 5.70
N TYR A 56 1.75 5.37 6.71
CA TYR A 56 2.95 4.55 6.71
C TYR A 56 2.59 3.06 6.65
N LEU A 57 1.78 2.57 7.60
CA LEU A 57 1.38 1.16 7.59
C LEU A 57 0.52 0.84 6.35
N LEU A 58 -0.41 1.72 5.98
CA LEU A 58 -1.27 1.50 4.82
C LEU A 58 -0.47 1.37 3.52
N LEU A 59 0.44 2.32 3.24
CA LEU A 59 1.31 2.31 2.06
C LEU A 59 2.23 1.08 2.05
N THR A 60 2.77 0.72 3.22
CA THR A 60 3.62 -0.46 3.38
C THR A 60 2.87 -1.73 2.98
N ILE A 61 1.65 -1.93 3.49
CA ILE A 61 0.87 -3.15 3.25
C ILE A 61 0.30 -3.21 1.83
N ILE A 62 -0.19 -2.11 1.29
CA ILE A 62 -0.83 -2.16 -0.04
C ILE A 62 0.18 -2.38 -1.17
N GLY A 63 1.44 -2.00 -0.95
CA GLY A 63 2.55 -2.21 -1.87
C GLY A 63 3.41 -3.44 -1.57
N ALA A 64 3.15 -4.17 -0.48
CA ALA A 64 3.88 -5.39 -0.13
C ALA A 64 3.42 -6.58 -0.97
N ASN A 65 4.32 -7.56 -1.08
CA ASN A 65 4.02 -8.89 -1.58
C ASN A 65 3.52 -9.73 -0.40
N LEU A 66 2.21 -9.68 -0.13
CA LEU A 66 1.58 -10.48 0.92
C LEU A 66 1.26 -11.87 0.37
N PHE A 67 0.91 -12.80 1.24
CA PHE A 67 0.43 -14.13 0.85
C PHE A 67 -0.91 -14.42 1.51
N ASP A 68 -1.84 -15.07 0.80
CA ASP A 68 -3.01 -15.65 1.45
C ASP A 68 -2.71 -16.99 2.11
N HIS A 69 -3.74 -17.59 2.71
CA HIS A 69 -3.69 -18.91 3.35
C HIS A 69 -3.35 -20.08 2.40
N ASN A 70 -3.32 -19.84 1.09
CA ASN A 70 -2.95 -20.83 0.07
C ASN A 70 -1.60 -20.49 -0.58
N ASP A 71 -0.80 -19.61 0.04
CA ASP A 71 0.49 -19.11 -0.47
C ASP A 71 0.39 -18.40 -1.84
N ASN A 72 -0.78 -17.85 -2.20
CA ASN A 72 -0.87 -17.00 -3.39
C ASN A 72 -0.39 -15.59 -3.05
N GLU A 73 0.47 -15.03 -3.91
CA GLU A 73 0.91 -13.65 -3.78
C GLU A 73 -0.26 -12.67 -3.98
N ILE A 74 -0.49 -11.84 -2.96
CA ILE A 74 -1.50 -10.79 -2.94
C ILE A 74 -0.81 -9.44 -2.83
N ARG A 75 -1.00 -8.65 -3.88
CA ARG A 75 -0.65 -7.22 -3.89
C ARG A 75 -1.92 -6.40 -4.03
N MET A 76 -2.17 -5.49 -3.10
CA MET A 76 -3.44 -4.74 -3.04
C MET A 76 -3.47 -3.52 -3.98
N SER A 77 -2.31 -2.96 -4.33
CA SER A 77 -2.18 -1.84 -5.28
C SER A 77 -1.00 -2.05 -6.23
N ASN A 78 -1.20 -1.74 -7.51
CA ASN A 78 -0.10 -1.68 -8.50
C ASN A 78 0.57 -0.29 -8.55
N ASP A 79 0.02 0.71 -7.86
CA ASP A 79 0.53 2.08 -7.87
C ASP A 79 1.55 2.34 -6.77
N VAL A 80 1.70 1.41 -5.82
CA VAL A 80 2.61 1.50 -4.68
C VAL A 80 3.43 0.24 -4.61
N TRP A 81 4.72 0.38 -4.34
CA TRP A 81 5.63 -0.75 -4.15
C TRP A 81 6.42 -0.59 -2.86
N ASN A 82 6.24 -1.57 -1.96
CA ASN A 82 7.12 -1.76 -0.82
C ASN A 82 8.20 -2.76 -1.25
N PHE A 83 9.31 -2.24 -1.75
CA PHE A 83 10.39 -3.05 -2.31
C PHE A 83 11.22 -3.70 -1.20
N ASP A 84 11.17 -5.03 -1.13
CA ASP A 84 12.04 -5.80 -0.25
C ASP A 84 13.47 -5.84 -0.80
N THR A 85 14.42 -5.30 -0.04
CA THR A 85 15.83 -5.26 -0.43
C THR A 85 16.54 -6.60 -0.25
N GLU A 86 15.94 -7.55 0.47
CA GLU A 86 16.51 -8.88 0.72
C GLU A 86 15.99 -9.95 -0.26
N CYS A 87 15.27 -9.54 -1.32
CA CYS A 87 14.59 -10.42 -2.27
C CYS A 87 15.48 -11.25 -3.22
N ILE A 88 16.81 -11.15 -3.14
CA ILE A 88 17.73 -11.85 -4.06
C ILE A 88 17.99 -13.28 -3.56
N ASP A 89 16.97 -14.12 -3.63
CA ASP A 89 17.01 -15.52 -3.21
C ASP A 89 16.39 -16.50 -4.24
N GLU A 90 15.60 -16.00 -5.19
CA GLU A 90 14.94 -16.78 -6.24
C GLU A 90 15.63 -16.71 -7.62
N GLU A 91 15.59 -17.82 -8.38
CA GLU A 91 16.21 -17.93 -9.72
C GLU A 91 15.67 -16.91 -10.74
N ASN A 92 14.42 -16.45 -10.58
CA ASN A 92 13.75 -15.54 -11.52
C ASN A 92 13.48 -14.14 -10.95
N ILE A 93 14.15 -13.77 -9.85
CA ILE A 93 13.85 -12.52 -9.15
C ILE A 93 13.98 -11.29 -10.05
N TYR A 94 15.04 -11.19 -10.86
CA TYR A 94 15.28 -10.02 -11.70
C TYR A 94 14.16 -9.81 -12.73
N THR A 95 13.67 -10.88 -13.35
CA THR A 95 12.53 -10.79 -14.27
C THR A 95 11.26 -10.35 -13.56
N LYS A 96 11.03 -10.80 -12.31
CA LYS A 96 9.91 -10.35 -11.47
C LYS A 96 10.02 -8.86 -11.14
N LEU A 97 11.18 -8.40 -10.68
CA LEU A 97 11.43 -6.99 -10.35
C LEU A 97 11.22 -6.07 -11.55
N LEU A 98 11.73 -6.45 -12.72
CA LEU A 98 11.55 -5.66 -13.94
C LEU A 98 10.08 -5.57 -14.36
N LYS A 99 9.31 -6.66 -14.22
CA LYS A 99 7.86 -6.64 -14.45
C LYS A 99 7.14 -5.71 -13.47
N ASP A 100 7.52 -5.70 -12.20
CA ASP A 100 6.96 -4.78 -11.21
C ASP A 100 7.31 -3.31 -11.51
N PHE A 101 8.53 -3.02 -11.96
CA PHE A 101 8.91 -1.68 -12.43
C PHE A 101 8.08 -1.23 -13.64
N ILE A 102 7.85 -2.10 -14.62
CA ILE A 102 6.98 -1.80 -15.77
C ILE A 102 5.56 -1.48 -15.32
N ASN A 103 5.01 -2.29 -14.41
CA ASN A 103 3.67 -2.10 -13.85
C ASN A 103 3.57 -0.76 -13.12
N LEU A 104 4.54 -0.44 -12.26
CA LEU A 104 4.61 0.82 -11.52
C LEU A 104 4.73 2.03 -12.46
N ALA A 105 5.49 1.89 -13.55
CA ALA A 105 5.66 2.92 -14.57
C ALA A 105 4.45 3.06 -15.50
N LYS A 106 3.42 2.22 -15.38
CA LYS A 106 2.18 2.27 -16.20
C LYS A 106 2.46 2.26 -17.71
N GLY A 107 3.52 1.56 -18.13
CA GLY A 107 3.93 1.48 -19.53
C GLY A 107 4.87 2.58 -20.00
N GLU A 108 5.21 3.57 -19.17
CA GLU A 108 6.20 4.61 -19.51
C GLU A 108 7.65 4.09 -19.50
N LEU A 109 7.86 2.85 -19.05
CA LEU A 109 9.13 2.15 -19.07
C LEU A 109 9.02 0.88 -19.94
N PRO A 110 9.11 0.99 -21.28
CA PRO A 110 8.92 -0.13 -22.19
C PRO A 110 10.19 -0.99 -22.26
N LEU A 111 10.39 -1.85 -21.26
CA LEU A 111 11.43 -2.87 -21.30
C LEU A 111 10.95 -4.07 -22.09
N GLU A 112 11.77 -4.55 -23.03
CA GLU A 112 11.50 -5.69 -23.88
C GLU A 112 12.54 -6.81 -23.64
N ASN A 113 12.19 -8.05 -23.96
CA ASN A 113 13.07 -9.24 -23.87
C ASN A 113 13.57 -9.53 -22.43
N ILE A 114 12.63 -9.61 -21.49
CA ILE A 114 12.83 -9.86 -20.05
C ILE A 114 12.62 -11.34 -19.70
#